data_AF-A0A136II78-F1
#
_entry.id   AF-A0A136II78-F1
#
_cell.length_a   1.000
_cell.length_b   1.000
_cell.length_c   1.000
_cell.angle_alpha   90.00
_cell.angle_beta   90.00
_cell.angle_gamma   90.00
#
_symmetry.space_group_name_H-M   'P 1'
#
loop_
_entity.id
_entity.type
_entity.pdbx_description
1 polymer ?
#
loop_
_entity_poly.entity_id
_entity_poly.type
_entity_poly.pdbx_seq_one_letter_code
_entity_poly.pdbx_strand_id
1 'polypeptide(L)'
;MQINSSNHNTTKVDFCITLRRRTDVRITALVRGGVAINHTVYDSYMQNPIAISIETKSRKPDQEEAQLQIGTWLSAQFQCLRHLVVARHSSIAAAKEAWRAALEGLAFLPGVIVLQHSWHLVAATRHDPDSEPNSRQQQQQQPRVVLWRSLEMGNTQTPEGICQLVVSLRILLHWAQNTYWPWFEKWVLGQVERSR
;
A
#
# COMPACT_ATOMS: atom_id res chain seq x y z
N MET A 1 17.99 26.86 -18.62
CA MET A 1 18.61 25.65 -18.04
C MET A 1 17.52 24.90 -17.29
N GLN A 2 16.87 23.95 -17.97
CA GLN A 2 15.79 23.13 -17.41
C GLN A 2 16.40 22.12 -16.44
N ILE A 3 15.95 22.14 -15.19
CA ILE A 3 16.30 21.12 -14.21
C ILE A 3 15.18 20.08 -14.24
N ASN A 4 15.56 18.87 -14.64
CA ASN A 4 14.72 17.68 -14.73
C ASN A 4 13.86 17.49 -13.47
N SER A 5 12.55 17.57 -13.66
CA SER A 5 11.55 17.16 -12.67
C SER A 5 11.02 15.78 -13.07
N SER A 6 11.67 14.72 -12.62
CA SER A 6 11.15 13.35 -12.71
C SER A 6 10.89 12.79 -11.32
N ASN A 7 10.00 13.46 -10.58
CA ASN A 7 9.28 12.83 -9.48
C ASN A 7 8.14 12.00 -10.09
N HIS A 8 8.39 10.74 -10.39
CA HIS A 8 7.33 9.78 -10.74
C HIS A 8 6.53 9.39 -9.48
N ASN A 9 5.82 10.35 -8.89
CA ASN A 9 4.68 10.03 -8.04
C ASN A 9 3.57 9.53 -8.97
N THR A 10 3.54 8.22 -9.20
CA THR A 10 2.47 7.62 -9.97
C THR A 10 1.15 7.75 -9.21
N THR A 11 0.21 8.46 -9.82
CA THR A 11 -1.13 8.71 -9.26
C THR A 11 -2.13 7.65 -9.68
N LYS A 12 -1.69 6.58 -10.36
CA LYS A 12 -2.56 5.61 -11.02
C LYS A 12 -2.55 4.28 -10.28
N VAL A 13 -3.71 3.62 -10.30
CA VAL A 13 -3.92 2.21 -9.97
C VAL A 13 -5.03 1.74 -10.91
N ASP A 14 -4.91 0.57 -11.55
CA ASP A 14 -5.94 0.09 -12.48
C ASP A 14 -7.21 -0.27 -11.72
N PHE A 15 -7.10 -1.18 -10.76
CA PHE A 15 -8.18 -1.57 -9.86
C PHE A 15 -7.68 -1.67 -8.43
N CYS A 16 -8.56 -1.55 -7.44
CA CYS A 16 -8.18 -1.68 -6.04
C CYS A 16 -9.30 -2.24 -5.17
N ILE A 17 -8.90 -2.83 -4.05
CA ILE A 17 -9.79 -3.15 -2.94
C ILE A 17 -9.62 -2.05 -1.91
N THR A 18 -10.73 -1.35 -1.65
CA THR A 18 -10.78 -0.31 -0.63
C THR A 18 -11.49 -0.79 0.62
N LEU A 19 -11.08 -0.24 1.76
CA LEU A 19 -11.82 -0.37 3.00
C LEU A 19 -13.04 0.55 2.95
N ARG A 20 -14.20 -0.02 2.63
CA ARG A 20 -15.45 0.76 2.59
C ARG A 20 -15.92 1.03 4.01
N ARG A 21 -15.57 2.21 4.54
CA ARG A 21 -16.29 2.88 5.62
C ARG A 21 -16.65 4.28 5.17
N ARG A 22 -17.73 4.37 4.37
CA ARG A 22 -18.22 5.59 3.71
C ARG A 22 -18.57 6.76 4.66
N THR A 23 -18.40 6.60 5.97
CA THR A 23 -18.85 7.55 6.99
C THR A 23 -17.87 7.69 8.17
N ASP A 24 -16.60 7.26 8.05
CA ASP A 24 -15.65 7.51 9.13
C ASP A 24 -15.30 9.01 9.19
N VAL A 25 -15.82 9.70 10.21
CA VAL A 25 -15.65 11.14 10.38
C VAL A 25 -14.20 11.58 10.49
N ARG A 26 -13.29 10.70 10.95
CA ARG A 26 -11.85 11.00 11.04
C ARG A 26 -11.23 11.06 9.64
N ILE A 27 -11.63 10.14 8.76
CA ILE A 27 -11.23 10.17 7.34
C ILE A 27 -11.75 11.45 6.68
N THR A 28 -13.04 11.77 6.87
CA THR A 28 -13.62 12.99 6.31
C THR A 28 -12.92 14.25 6.81
N ALA A 29 -12.54 14.30 8.09
CA ALA A 29 -11.79 15.43 8.66
C ALA A 29 -10.40 15.59 8.03
N LEU A 30 -9.65 14.49 7.87
CA LEU A 30 -8.35 14.51 7.17
C LEU A 30 -8.48 15.03 5.74
N VAL A 31 -9.44 14.50 4.98
CA VAL A 31 -9.66 14.88 3.57
C VAL A 31 -10.09 16.35 3.45
N ARG A 32 -10.98 16.85 4.32
CA ARG A 32 -11.35 18.27 4.37
C ARG A 32 -10.17 19.18 4.74
N GLY A 33 -9.24 18.67 5.53
CA GLY A 33 -7.97 19.34 5.85
C GLY A 33 -6.92 19.29 4.73
N GLY A 34 -7.26 18.76 3.54
CA GLY A 34 -6.34 18.64 2.42
C GLY A 34 -5.35 17.48 2.53
N VAL A 35 -5.56 16.54 3.45
CA VAL A 35 -4.69 15.38 3.65
C VAL A 35 -5.09 14.25 2.70
N ALA A 36 -4.18 13.87 1.81
CA ALA A 36 -4.33 12.69 0.96
C ALA A 36 -4.06 11.40 1.76
N ILE A 37 -5.07 10.54 1.88
CA ILE A 37 -4.97 9.27 2.64
C ILE A 37 -4.49 8.08 1.78
N ASN A 38 -4.35 8.29 0.48
CA ASN A 38 -3.92 7.30 -0.50
C ASN A 38 -2.79 7.85 -1.37
N HIS A 39 -2.06 6.96 -2.04
CA HIS A 39 -0.99 7.31 -2.98
C HIS A 39 -1.49 7.74 -4.38
N THR A 40 -2.80 7.83 -4.55
CA THR A 40 -3.47 8.29 -5.78
C THR A 40 -4.36 9.49 -5.48
N VAL A 41 -4.51 10.36 -6.47
CA VAL A 41 -5.36 11.57 -6.41
C VAL A 41 -6.73 11.38 -7.06
N TYR A 42 -7.13 10.13 -7.35
CA TYR A 42 -8.44 9.87 -7.94
C TYR A 42 -9.58 10.08 -6.91
N ASP A 43 -10.49 11.01 -7.21
CA ASP A 43 -11.54 11.49 -6.30
C ASP A 43 -12.36 10.37 -5.65
N SER A 44 -12.70 9.32 -6.40
CA SER A 44 -13.50 8.19 -5.88
C SER A 44 -12.81 7.44 -4.73
N TYR A 45 -11.49 7.57 -4.60
CA TYR A 45 -10.69 6.92 -3.56
C TYR A 45 -10.24 7.88 -2.46
N MET A 46 -10.51 9.20 -2.55
CA MET A 46 -10.02 10.17 -1.55
C MET A 46 -10.50 9.88 -0.12
N GLN A 47 -11.66 9.25 0.04
CA GLN A 47 -12.22 8.87 1.36
C GLN A 47 -12.24 7.36 1.61
N ASN A 48 -11.62 6.56 0.73
CA ASN A 48 -11.64 5.10 0.82
C ASN A 48 -10.20 4.58 0.82
N PRO A 49 -9.62 4.26 2.00
CA PRO A 49 -8.26 3.73 2.09
C PRO A 49 -8.08 2.51 1.20
N ILE A 50 -7.08 2.54 0.32
CA ILE A 50 -6.72 1.43 -0.56
C ILE A 50 -5.94 0.42 0.27
N ALA A 51 -6.45 -0.81 0.37
CA ALA A 51 -5.79 -1.90 1.06
C ALA A 51 -4.95 -2.75 0.10
N ILE A 52 -5.45 -2.98 -1.12
CA ILE A 52 -4.81 -3.83 -2.13
C ILE A 52 -4.92 -3.13 -3.49
N SER A 53 -3.79 -2.99 -4.18
CA SER A 53 -3.74 -2.53 -5.57
C SER A 53 -3.72 -3.72 -6.52
N ILE A 54 -4.37 -3.58 -7.67
CA ILE A 54 -4.49 -4.62 -8.70
C ILE A 54 -4.01 -4.04 -10.02
N GLU A 55 -3.00 -4.67 -10.62
CA GLU A 55 -2.47 -4.38 -11.95
C GLU A 55 -3.02 -5.39 -12.96
N THR A 56 -3.37 -4.93 -14.16
CA THR A 56 -3.91 -5.81 -15.20
C THR A 56 -3.08 -5.70 -16.49
N LYS A 57 -2.68 -6.84 -17.06
CA LYS A 57 -2.04 -6.90 -18.39
C LYS A 57 -2.66 -7.94 -19.28
N SER A 58 -2.60 -7.67 -20.58
CA SER A 58 -3.24 -8.48 -21.62
C SER A 58 -2.40 -9.68 -22.06
N ARG A 59 -1.08 -9.71 -21.81
CA ARG A 59 -0.18 -10.77 -22.31
C ARG A 59 0.91 -11.13 -21.28
N LYS A 60 1.40 -12.38 -21.35
CA LYS A 60 2.47 -12.89 -20.46
C LYS A 60 3.82 -12.17 -20.56
N PRO A 61 4.30 -11.70 -21.74
CA PRO A 61 5.52 -10.90 -21.82
C PRO A 61 5.49 -9.64 -20.94
N ASP A 62 4.30 -9.17 -20.58
CA ASP A 62 4.10 -7.96 -19.78
C ASP A 62 4.26 -8.23 -18.26
N GLN A 63 4.64 -9.44 -17.85
CA GLN A 63 4.74 -9.80 -16.42
C GLN A 63 5.79 -8.94 -15.68
N GLU A 64 6.97 -8.72 -16.27
CA GLU A 64 8.01 -7.89 -15.66
C GLU A 64 7.55 -6.42 -15.56
N GLU A 65 6.86 -5.93 -16.59
CA GLU A 65 6.26 -4.59 -16.59
C GLU A 65 5.18 -4.46 -15.50
N ALA A 66 4.31 -5.47 -15.37
CA ALA A 66 3.29 -5.51 -14.33
C ALA A 66 3.91 -5.52 -12.92
N GLN A 67 4.99 -6.29 -12.72
CA GLN A 67 5.74 -6.32 -11.45
C GLN A 67 6.39 -4.96 -11.15
N LEU A 68 6.99 -4.32 -12.15
CA LEU A 68 7.57 -2.99 -11.99
C LEU A 68 6.50 -1.94 -11.65
N GLN A 69 5.36 -1.99 -12.36
CA GLN A 69 4.25 -1.07 -12.18
C GLN A 69 3.64 -1.20 -10.79
N ILE A 70 3.26 -2.42 -10.38
CA ILE A 70 2.70 -2.66 -9.05
C ILE A 70 3.71 -2.39 -7.94
N GLY A 71 4.99 -2.68 -8.15
CA GLY A 71 6.07 -2.34 -7.20
C GLY A 71 6.18 -0.84 -6.98
N THR A 72 6.01 -0.04 -8.04
CA THR A 72 5.98 1.42 -7.95
C THR A 72 4.78 1.90 -7.13
N TRP A 73 3.59 1.32 -7.35
CA TRP A 73 2.38 1.64 -6.59
C TRP A 73 2.50 1.30 -5.11
N LEU A 74 2.99 0.10 -4.78
CA LEU A 74 3.19 -0.33 -3.39
C LEU A 74 4.26 0.52 -2.68
N SER A 75 5.29 0.95 -3.41
CA SER A 75 6.30 1.88 -2.88
C SER A 75 5.70 3.25 -2.55
N ALA A 76 4.92 3.81 -3.48
CA ALA A 76 4.20 5.07 -3.25
C ALA A 76 3.20 4.95 -2.09
N GLN A 77 2.52 3.79 -1.95
CA GLN A 77 1.64 3.51 -0.82
C GLN A 77 2.39 3.52 0.50
N PHE A 78 3.51 2.80 0.61
CA PHE A 78 4.34 2.84 1.82
C PHE A 78 4.81 4.26 2.15
N GLN A 79 5.18 5.06 1.15
CA GLN A 79 5.60 6.45 1.37
C GLN A 79 4.45 7.33 1.87
N CYS A 80 3.26 7.21 1.27
CA CYS A 80 2.06 7.89 1.72
C CYS A 80 1.74 7.52 3.19
N LEU A 81 1.73 6.23 3.51
CA LEU A 81 1.51 5.73 4.86
C LEU A 81 2.53 6.28 5.86
N ARG A 82 3.82 6.29 5.50
CA ARG A 82 4.87 6.89 6.34
C ARG A 82 4.61 8.36 6.61
N HIS A 83 4.26 9.14 5.58
CA HIS A 83 3.96 10.57 5.75
C HIS A 83 2.78 10.78 6.69
N LEU A 84 1.70 10.00 6.54
CA LEU A 84 0.53 10.07 7.40
C LEU A 84 0.85 9.77 8.87
N VAL A 85 1.70 8.77 9.13
CA VAL A 85 2.13 8.43 10.50
C VAL A 85 3.04 9.53 11.06
N VAL A 86 4.07 9.93 10.32
CA VAL A 86 5.07 10.91 10.78
C VAL A 86 4.46 12.29 11.04
N ALA A 87 3.52 12.75 10.20
CA ALA A 87 2.90 14.08 10.31
C ALA A 87 2.10 14.29 11.60
N ARG A 88 1.79 13.22 12.35
CA ARG A 88 1.05 13.30 13.61
C ARG A 88 1.93 13.56 14.83
N HIS A 89 3.25 13.57 14.66
CA HIS A 89 4.20 13.75 15.75
C HIS A 89 4.92 15.09 15.62
N SER A 90 4.99 15.82 16.73
CA SER A 90 5.60 17.16 16.79
C SER A 90 7.13 17.14 16.83
N SER A 91 7.74 15.99 17.09
CA SER A 91 9.20 15.83 17.11
C SER A 91 9.67 14.74 16.16
N ILE A 92 10.84 14.95 15.56
CA ILE A 92 11.47 14.01 14.63
C ILE A 92 11.73 12.66 15.32
N ALA A 93 12.17 12.67 16.58
CA ALA A 93 12.44 11.45 17.34
C ALA A 93 11.16 10.62 17.56
N ALA A 94 10.06 11.27 17.98
CA ALA A 94 8.78 10.58 18.16
C ALA A 94 8.21 10.06 16.84
N ALA A 95 8.36 10.83 15.75
CA ALA A 95 7.92 10.40 14.42
C ALA A 95 8.69 9.18 13.91
N LYS A 96 10.01 9.12 14.14
CA LYS A 96 10.83 7.96 13.80
C LYS A 96 10.37 6.72 14.56
N GLU A 97 10.25 6.84 15.88
CA GLU A 97 9.83 5.72 16.73
C GLU A 97 8.43 5.21 16.37
N ALA A 98 7.49 6.12 16.14
CA ALA A 98 6.14 5.77 15.70
C ALA A 98 6.14 5.02 14.36
N TRP A 99 6.95 5.45 13.39
CA TRP A 99 7.05 4.75 12.11
C TRP A 99 7.67 3.35 12.25
N ARG A 100 8.69 3.18 13.12
CA ARG A 100 9.30 1.87 13.39
C ARG A 100 8.28 0.91 13.99
N ALA A 101 7.59 1.33 15.03
CA ALA A 101 6.52 0.55 15.66
C ALA A 101 5.32 0.32 14.70
N ALA A 102 5.05 1.24 13.78
CA ALA A 102 4.04 1.05 12.75
C ALA A 102 4.46 -0.04 11.74
N LEU A 103 5.72 -0.07 11.32
CA LEU A 103 6.22 -1.11 10.40
C LEU A 103 6.15 -2.51 11.00
N GLU A 104 6.42 -2.67 12.30
CA GLU A 104 6.28 -3.97 12.98
C GLU A 104 4.84 -4.51 12.91
N GLY A 105 3.84 -3.62 12.96
CA GLY A 105 2.43 -3.97 12.84
C GLY A 105 1.92 -4.17 11.40
N LEU A 106 2.73 -3.86 10.38
CA LEU A 106 2.38 -4.00 8.97
C LEU A 106 3.54 -4.64 8.20
N ALA A 107 3.66 -5.96 8.36
CA ALA A 107 4.77 -6.74 7.82
C ALA A 107 4.94 -6.60 6.29
N PHE A 108 3.85 -6.46 5.55
CA PHE A 108 3.87 -6.29 4.09
C PHE A 108 2.61 -5.56 3.59
N LEU A 109 2.68 -5.07 2.35
CA LEU A 109 1.53 -4.65 1.55
C LEU A 109 1.31 -5.64 0.40
N PRO A 110 0.12 -6.26 0.26
CA PRO A 110 -0.21 -7.09 -0.88
C PRO A 110 -0.55 -6.27 -2.13
N GLY A 111 -0.17 -6.80 -3.29
CA GLY A 111 -0.67 -6.40 -4.59
C GLY A 111 -1.15 -7.61 -5.37
N VAL A 112 -2.02 -7.40 -6.35
CA VAL A 112 -2.49 -8.44 -7.27
C VAL A 112 -2.09 -8.09 -8.69
N ILE A 113 -1.54 -9.06 -9.41
CA ILE A 113 -1.32 -8.95 -10.85
C ILE A 113 -2.27 -9.91 -11.55
N VAL A 114 -3.01 -9.41 -12.54
CA VAL A 114 -3.86 -10.21 -13.41
C VAL A 114 -3.24 -10.24 -14.81
N LEU A 115 -2.76 -11.42 -15.21
CA LEU A 115 -2.19 -11.66 -16.53
C LEU A 115 -3.13 -12.58 -17.30
N GLN A 116 -3.90 -12.01 -18.24
CA GLN A 116 -4.96 -12.73 -18.94
C GLN A 116 -5.95 -13.37 -17.95
N HIS A 117 -5.88 -14.69 -17.80
CA HIS A 117 -6.74 -15.48 -16.94
C HIS A 117 -6.09 -15.82 -15.59
N SER A 118 -4.78 -15.63 -15.44
CA SER A 118 -4.01 -16.00 -14.26
C SER A 118 -3.90 -14.82 -13.29
N TRP A 119 -4.18 -15.08 -12.03
CA TRP A 119 -4.15 -14.09 -10.97
C TRP A 119 -3.02 -14.43 -10.00
N HIS A 120 -2.21 -13.44 -9.68
CA HIS A 120 -1.04 -13.64 -8.84
C HIS A 120 -0.95 -12.61 -7.71
N LEU A 121 -0.57 -13.08 -6.53
CA LEU A 121 -0.24 -12.27 -5.38
C LEU A 121 1.22 -11.83 -5.45
N VAL A 122 1.48 -10.54 -5.28
CA VAL A 122 2.79 -10.01 -4.93
C VAL A 122 2.74 -9.44 -3.52
N ALA A 123 3.85 -9.49 -2.81
CA ALA A 123 3.97 -8.86 -1.51
C ALA A 123 5.11 -7.85 -1.54
N ALA A 124 4.88 -6.66 -1.03
CA ALA A 124 5.90 -5.64 -0.84
C ALA A 124 6.24 -5.54 0.65
N THR A 125 7.51 -5.74 1.00
CA THR A 125 8.02 -5.46 2.35
C THR A 125 8.89 -4.22 2.32
N ARG A 126 9.02 -3.58 3.48
CA ARG A 126 9.88 -2.41 3.64
C ARG A 126 10.71 -2.57 4.91
N HIS A 127 12.02 -2.49 4.74
CA HIS A 127 12.95 -2.44 5.86
C HIS A 127 13.04 -1.03 6.42
N ASP A 128 13.31 -0.92 7.72
CA ASP A 128 13.57 0.36 8.37
C ASP A 128 14.87 0.96 7.78
N PRO A 129 14.84 2.15 7.16
CA PRO A 129 16.05 2.76 6.60
C PRO A 129 17.16 3.00 7.64
N ASP A 130 16.83 3.06 8.94
CA ASP A 130 17.81 3.22 10.01
C ASP A 130 18.38 1.87 10.53
N SER A 131 17.95 0.73 9.98
CA SER A 131 18.40 -0.62 10.40
C SER A 131 19.64 -1.14 9.69
N GLU A 132 20.13 -0.46 8.65
CA GLU A 132 21.35 -0.82 7.92
C GLU A 132 22.60 -0.17 8.54
N PRO A 133 23.58 -0.94 9.04
CA PRO A 133 24.76 -0.41 9.74
C PRO A 133 25.68 0.48 8.89
N ASN A 134 25.55 0.45 7.55
CA ASN A 134 26.49 1.07 6.60
C ASN A 134 25.92 2.24 5.78
N SER A 135 24.77 2.80 6.15
CA SER A 135 24.05 3.85 5.38
C SER A 135 24.74 5.23 5.29
N ARG A 136 25.99 5.38 5.78
CA ARG A 136 26.70 6.67 5.84
C ARG A 136 27.27 7.18 4.50
N GLN A 137 27.17 6.42 3.40
CA GLN A 137 27.76 6.84 2.12
C GLN A 137 26.82 6.83 0.89
N GLN A 138 25.50 6.80 1.07
CA GLN A 138 24.58 6.96 -0.07
C GLN A 138 23.51 8.02 0.25
N GLN A 139 23.92 9.29 0.15
CA GLN A 139 22.97 10.37 -0.06
C GLN A 139 22.19 10.07 -1.35
N GLN A 140 20.86 9.99 -1.25
CA GLN A 140 19.86 9.76 -2.31
C GLN A 140 19.43 8.31 -2.64
N GLN A 141 19.55 7.33 -1.72
CA GLN A 141 18.77 6.10 -1.92
C GLN A 141 17.37 6.22 -1.29
N GLN A 142 16.36 6.21 -2.16
CA GLN A 142 14.97 6.04 -1.73
C GLN A 142 14.85 4.75 -0.91
N PRO A 143 14.06 4.74 0.17
CA PRO A 143 13.89 3.56 1.01
C PRO A 143 13.38 2.38 0.17
N ARG A 144 14.16 1.29 0.15
CA ARG A 144 13.98 0.16 -0.77
C ARG A 144 12.79 -0.71 -0.34
N VAL A 145 11.70 -0.61 -1.09
CA VAL A 145 10.63 -1.61 -1.04
C VAL A 145 11.11 -2.86 -1.77
N VAL A 146 11.02 -4.00 -1.11
CA VAL A 146 11.35 -5.31 -1.70
C VAL A 146 10.06 -5.95 -2.17
N LEU A 147 9.96 -6.19 -3.47
CA LEU A 147 8.84 -6.90 -4.06
C LEU A 147 9.17 -8.39 -4.12
N TRP A 148 8.40 -9.20 -3.40
CA TRP A 148 8.51 -10.65 -3.39
C TRP A 148 7.79 -11.25 -4.59
N ARG A 149 8.36 -12.34 -5.11
CA ARG A 149 7.90 -13.00 -6.33
C ARG A 149 6.41 -13.39 -6.26
N SER A 150 5.80 -13.29 -7.42
CA SER A 150 4.40 -13.55 -7.73
C SER A 150 3.98 -15.00 -7.42
N LEU A 151 3.11 -15.20 -6.43
CA LEU A 151 2.45 -16.47 -6.09
C LEU A 151 1.13 -16.60 -6.84
N GLU A 152 0.87 -17.71 -7.54
CA GLU A 152 -0.43 -17.92 -8.21
C GLU A 152 -1.56 -18.11 -7.20
N MET A 153 -2.63 -17.33 -7.35
CA MET A 153 -3.83 -17.35 -6.51
C MET A 153 -4.97 -18.18 -7.09
N GLY A 154 -4.92 -18.43 -8.39
CA GLY A 154 -5.97 -19.08 -9.18
C GLY A 154 -6.06 -18.50 -10.58
N ASN A 155 -7.03 -18.99 -11.34
CA ASN A 155 -7.27 -18.54 -12.71
C ASN A 155 -8.76 -18.57 -13.07
N THR A 156 -9.12 -17.94 -14.19
CA THR A 156 -10.51 -17.91 -14.69
C THR A 156 -10.77 -18.92 -15.81
N GLN A 157 -9.90 -19.91 -16.01
CA GLN A 157 -10.01 -20.88 -17.11
C GLN A 157 -10.69 -22.17 -16.69
N THR A 158 -10.60 -22.55 -15.42
CA THR A 158 -11.21 -23.79 -14.90
C THR A 158 -12.07 -23.51 -13.66
N PRO A 159 -13.08 -24.35 -13.38
CA PRO A 159 -13.87 -24.24 -12.15
C PRO A 159 -13.00 -24.29 -10.88
N GLU A 160 -11.98 -25.14 -10.84
CA GLU A 160 -11.05 -25.25 -9.72
C GLU A 160 -10.22 -23.97 -9.55
N GLY A 161 -9.73 -23.41 -10.65
CA GLY A 161 -9.00 -22.14 -10.66
C GLY A 161 -9.86 -20.99 -10.14
N ILE A 162 -11.14 -20.96 -10.50
CA ILE A 162 -12.10 -19.97 -10.01
C ILE A 162 -12.35 -20.14 -8.51
N CYS A 163 -12.51 -21.38 -8.03
CA CYS A 163 -12.65 -21.66 -6.61
C CYS A 163 -11.42 -21.22 -5.81
N GLN A 164 -10.21 -21.52 -6.30
CA GLN A 164 -8.96 -21.04 -5.71
C GLN A 164 -8.91 -19.51 -5.66
N LEU A 165 -9.27 -18.84 -6.76
CA LEU A 165 -9.30 -17.39 -6.83
C LEU A 165 -10.26 -16.78 -5.80
N VAL A 166 -11.47 -17.33 -5.67
CA VAL A 166 -12.45 -16.90 -4.66
C VAL A 166 -11.90 -17.05 -3.25
N VAL A 167 -11.26 -18.17 -2.93
CA VAL A 167 -10.65 -18.41 -1.61
C VAL A 167 -9.50 -17.41 -1.34
N SER A 168 -8.60 -17.24 -2.30
CA SER A 168 -7.48 -16.29 -2.21
C SER A 168 -7.95 -14.86 -1.99
N LEU A 169 -8.97 -14.41 -2.73
CA LEU A 169 -9.55 -13.09 -2.55
C LEU A 169 -10.20 -12.94 -1.16
N ARG A 170 -10.87 -13.97 -0.64
CA ARG A 170 -11.44 -13.95 0.72
C ARG A 170 -10.35 -13.84 1.80
N ILE A 171 -9.21 -14.50 1.61
CA ILE A 171 -8.05 -14.37 2.51
C ILE A 171 -7.50 -12.93 2.47
N LEU A 172 -7.36 -12.35 1.29
CA LEU A 172 -6.92 -10.95 1.14
C LEU A 172 -7.89 -9.94 1.76
N LEU A 173 -9.19 -10.16 1.59
CA LEU A 173 -10.22 -9.35 2.25
C LEU A 173 -10.17 -9.48 3.77
N HIS A 174 -9.96 -10.70 4.27
CA HIS A 174 -9.80 -10.95 5.70
C HIS A 174 -8.55 -10.23 6.24
N TRP A 175 -7.42 -10.27 5.52
CA TRP A 175 -6.22 -9.51 5.88
C TRP A 175 -6.48 -8.00 5.87
N ALA A 176 -7.17 -7.48 4.85
CA ALA A 176 -7.48 -6.05 4.76
C ALA A 176 -8.34 -5.59 5.97
N GLN A 177 -9.29 -6.42 6.39
CA GLN A 177 -10.18 -6.12 7.51
C GLN A 177 -9.56 -6.31 8.89
N ASN A 178 -8.71 -7.33 9.07
CA ASN A 178 -8.24 -7.75 10.39
C ASN A 178 -6.79 -7.36 10.68
N THR A 179 -6.05 -6.93 9.65
CA THR A 179 -4.66 -6.48 9.79
C THR A 179 -4.51 -5.04 9.33
N TYR A 180 -4.84 -4.76 8.06
CA TYR A 180 -4.61 -3.42 7.50
C TYR A 180 -5.50 -2.36 8.13
N TRP A 181 -6.81 -2.62 8.29
CA TRP A 181 -7.72 -1.63 8.87
C TRP A 181 -7.38 -1.27 10.33
N PRO A 182 -7.21 -2.23 11.27
CA PRO A 182 -6.83 -1.90 12.64
C PRO A 182 -5.49 -1.15 12.72
N TRP A 183 -4.55 -1.51 11.85
CA TRP A 183 -3.29 -0.79 11.70
C TRP A 183 -3.52 0.66 11.26
N PHE A 184 -4.35 0.88 10.23
CA PHE A 184 -4.67 2.20 9.71
C PHE A 184 -5.39 3.05 10.74
N GLU A 185 -6.35 2.49 11.48
CA GLU A 185 -7.02 3.18 12.57
C GLU A 185 -6.04 3.63 13.65
N LYS A 186 -5.17 2.73 14.11
CA LYS A 186 -4.20 3.03 15.17
C LYS A 186 -3.23 4.15 14.75
N TRP A 187 -2.59 3.98 13.60
CA TRP A 187 -1.45 4.79 13.22
C TRP A 187 -1.83 6.03 12.39
N VAL A 188 -2.83 5.93 11.51
CA VAL A 188 -3.24 7.04 10.64
C VAL A 188 -4.38 7.86 11.26
N LEU A 189 -5.44 7.22 11.73
CA LEU A 189 -6.61 7.95 12.26
C LEU A 189 -6.47 8.34 13.74
N GLY A 190 -5.70 7.57 14.51
CA GLY A 190 -5.61 7.71 15.96
C GLY A 190 -6.70 6.96 16.68
N GLN A 191 -6.42 6.61 17.95
CA GLN A 191 -7.42 6.01 18.81
C GLN A 191 -8.54 7.02 19.08
N VAL A 192 -9.78 6.57 18.94
CA VAL A 192 -10.92 7.24 19.57
C VAL A 192 -10.72 7.03 21.06
N GLU A 193 -10.56 8.10 21.83
CA GLU A 193 -10.69 8.02 23.28
C GLU A 193 -12.08 7.44 23.57
N ARG A 194 -12.12 6.16 23.95
CA ARG A 194 -13.34 5.60 24.54
C ARG A 194 -13.44 6.23 25.91
N SER A 195 -14.26 7.26 26.02
CA SER A 195 -14.72 7.80 27.30
C SER A 195 -15.18 6.61 28.14
N ARG A 196 -14.49 6.37 29.26
CA ARG A 196 -14.94 5.45 30.29
C ARG A 196 -16.10 6.06 31.05
#